data_AF-A0A0K9PI21-F1
#
_entry.id   AF-A0A0K9PI21-F1
#
_cell.length_a   1.000
_cell.length_b   1.000
_cell.length_c   1.000
_cell.angle_alpha   90.00
_cell.angle_beta   90.00
_cell.angle_gamma   90.00
#
_symmetry.space_group_name_H-M   'P 1'
#
loop_
_entity.id
_entity.type
_entity.pdbx_description
1 polymer ?
#
loop_
_entity_poly.entity_id
_entity_poly.type
_entity_poly.pdbx_seq_one_letter_code
_entity_poly.pdbx_strand_id
1 'polypeptide(L)'
;MGVSEFVLALLDSRKHKRNLRKHRQLQTVEIKIKMDCEGCERKVKKSVDGMKGVNSVQIDPKLHKLTVVGYVEPKKVLKTVQNYTGKKAEMWPYIPYHMVAHPYAPGAYDKKAPRGYVRNVVDDPKASSLVRASSTEVRYSTAFSDENPNACSVM
;
A
#
# COMPACT_ATOMS: atom_id res chain seq x y z
N MET A 1 -21.06 47.97 37.83
CA MET A 1 -21.50 47.11 36.71
C MET A 1 -20.81 47.58 35.42
N GLY A 2 -19.49 47.72 35.28
CA GLY A 2 -18.38 46.86 35.65
C GLY A 2 -17.58 46.58 34.38
N VAL A 3 -16.88 47.59 33.83
CA VAL A 3 -16.01 47.49 32.62
C VAL A 3 -14.95 46.38 32.73
N SER A 4 -14.72 45.85 33.93
CA SER A 4 -13.85 44.70 34.21
C SER A 4 -14.35 43.38 33.63
N GLU A 5 -15.66 43.15 33.48
CA GLU A 5 -16.18 41.87 32.94
C GLU A 5 -15.99 41.76 31.43
N PHE A 6 -16.04 42.89 30.70
CA PHE A 6 -15.80 42.92 29.26
C PHE A 6 -14.34 42.62 28.89
N VAL A 7 -13.39 42.94 29.77
CA VAL A 7 -11.96 42.68 29.53
C VAL A 7 -11.62 41.20 29.73
N LEU A 8 -12.28 40.50 30.66
CA LEU A 8 -12.09 39.06 30.84
C LEU A 8 -12.59 38.24 29.63
N ALA A 9 -13.67 38.68 28.97
CA ALA A 9 -14.20 37.99 27.78
C ALA A 9 -13.27 38.09 26.55
N LEU A 10 -12.50 39.17 26.42
CA LEU A 10 -11.55 39.36 25.31
C LEU A 10 -10.26 38.55 25.47
N LEU A 11 -9.88 38.22 26.71
CA LEU A 11 -8.66 37.44 26.99
C LEU A 11 -8.86 35.92 26.87
N ASP A 12 -10.11 35.44 26.90
CA ASP A 12 -10.44 34.01 26.84
C ASP A 12 -10.43 33.42 25.41
N SER A 13 -10.27 34.27 24.39
CA SER A 13 -10.06 33.85 23.00
C SER A 13 -8.66 33.29 22.72
N ARG A 14 -7.74 33.34 23.70
CA ARG A 14 -6.48 32.58 23.67
C ARG A 14 -6.77 31.12 24.02
N LYS A 15 -7.69 30.49 23.28
CA LYS A 15 -7.96 29.06 23.34
C LYS A 15 -6.63 28.33 23.20
N HIS A 16 -6.17 27.84 24.34
CA HIS A 16 -5.15 26.82 24.50
C HIS A 16 -5.28 25.82 23.35
N LYS A 17 -4.41 25.93 22.34
CA LYS A 17 -4.27 24.91 21.32
C LYS A 17 -3.61 23.74 22.04
N ARG A 18 -4.45 22.91 22.66
CA ARG A 18 -4.04 21.67 23.32
C ARG A 18 -3.40 20.84 22.22
N ASN A 19 -2.06 20.92 22.14
CA ASN A 19 -1.26 20.05 21.29
C ASN A 19 -1.53 18.64 21.83
N LEU A 20 -2.50 17.96 21.23
CA LEU A 20 -2.61 16.52 21.33
C LEU A 20 -1.26 16.02 20.85
N ARG A 21 -0.39 15.62 21.77
CA ARG A 21 0.85 14.93 21.46
C ARG A 21 0.41 13.59 20.88
N LYS A 22 0.00 13.58 19.61
CA LYS A 22 -0.23 12.38 18.83
C LYS A 22 1.10 11.66 18.89
N HIS A 23 1.12 10.57 19.65
CA HIS A 23 2.27 9.69 19.69
C HIS A 23 2.53 9.26 18.25
N ARG A 24 3.67 9.67 17.72
CA ARG A 24 4.02 9.32 16.34
C ARG A 24 4.21 7.81 16.31
N GLN A 25 3.62 7.16 15.32
CA GLN A 25 3.86 5.76 15.07
C GLN A 25 5.25 5.61 14.43
N LEU A 26 5.93 4.50 14.73
CA LEU A 26 7.13 4.14 14.00
C LEU A 26 6.73 3.80 12.57
N GLN A 27 7.28 4.53 11.61
CA GLN A 27 6.98 4.38 10.19
C GLN A 27 8.25 4.05 9.42
N THR A 28 8.10 3.18 8.43
CA THR A 28 9.11 2.92 7.40
C THR A 28 8.68 3.66 6.14
N VAL A 29 9.47 4.65 5.73
CA VAL A 29 9.21 5.49 4.57
C VAL A 29 10.25 5.17 3.51
N GLU A 30 9.77 4.78 2.34
CA GLU A 30 10.60 4.47 1.18
C GLU A 30 10.48 5.58 0.13
N ILE A 31 11.61 6.10 -0.32
CA ILE A 31 11.68 7.24 -1.25
C ILE A 31 12.57 6.86 -2.43
N LYS A 32 12.10 7.19 -3.64
CA LYS A 32 12.84 7.08 -4.89
C LYS A 32 13.60 8.36 -5.18
N ILE A 33 14.93 8.28 -5.31
CA ILE A 33 15.82 9.43 -5.56
C ILE A 33 16.95 9.02 -6.50
N LYS A 34 17.14 9.77 -7.59
CA LYS A 34 18.28 9.54 -8.50
C LYS A 34 19.62 9.81 -7.81
N MET A 35 20.46 8.78 -7.71
CA MET A 35 21.78 8.82 -7.10
C MET A 35 22.84 8.29 -8.07
N ASP A 36 23.65 9.19 -8.63
CA ASP A 36 24.58 8.84 -9.71
C ASP A 36 26.04 8.71 -9.21
N CYS A 37 26.34 9.26 -8.02
CA CYS A 37 27.67 9.28 -7.44
C CYS A 37 27.65 9.17 -5.90
N GLU A 38 28.78 8.80 -5.30
CA GLU A 38 28.94 8.74 -3.84
C GLU A 38 28.63 10.07 -3.15
N GLY A 39 28.92 11.20 -3.81
CA GLY A 39 28.60 12.52 -3.30
C GLY A 39 27.10 12.74 -3.11
N CYS A 40 26.27 12.19 -4.01
CA CYS A 40 24.81 12.25 -3.87
C CYS A 40 24.33 11.39 -2.71
N GLU A 41 24.88 10.18 -2.56
CA GLU A 41 24.56 9.29 -1.44
C GLU A 41 24.86 9.96 -0.10
N ARG A 42 26.06 10.56 0.05
CA ARG A 42 26.45 11.28 1.27
C ARG A 42 25.55 12.48 1.54
N LYS A 43 25.15 13.24 0.51
CA LYS A 43 24.22 14.37 0.66
C LYS A 43 22.83 13.92 1.13
N VAL A 44 22.31 12.84 0.55
CA VAL A 44 21.01 12.26 0.94
C VAL A 44 21.08 11.71 2.37
N LYS A 45 22.15 11.01 2.73
CA LYS A 45 22.35 10.52 4.10
C LYS A 45 22.32 11.66 5.12
N LYS A 46 23.10 12.73 4.87
CA LYS A 46 23.17 13.91 5.74
C LYS A 46 21.84 14.64 5.88
N SER A 47 21.03 14.72 4.82
CA SER A 47 19.75 15.42 4.87
C SER A 47 18.72 14.71 5.75
N VAL A 48 18.77 13.38 5.80
CA VAL A 48 17.87 12.56 6.61
C VAL A 48 18.36 12.45 8.05
N ASP A 49 19.66 12.33 8.26
CA ASP A 49 20.27 12.18 9.60
C ASP A 49 20.02 13.42 10.49
N GLY A 50 19.93 14.62 9.90
CA GLY A 50 19.57 15.85 10.61
C GLY A 50 18.09 15.97 11.00
N MET A 51 17.22 15.02 10.61
CA MET A 51 15.79 15.10 10.88
C MET A 51 15.43 14.57 12.27
N LYS A 52 14.63 15.35 13.01
CA LYS A 52 14.12 14.94 14.33
C LYS A 52 13.18 13.72 14.21
N GLY A 53 13.54 12.64 14.88
CA GLY A 53 12.73 11.42 14.99
C GLY A 53 13.13 10.29 14.04
N VAL A 54 14.23 10.42 13.31
CA VAL A 54 14.81 9.32 12.53
C VAL A 54 15.59 8.38 13.46
N ASN A 55 15.37 7.08 13.33
CA ASN A 55 16.12 6.05 14.06
C ASN A 55 17.19 5.41 13.18
N SER A 56 16.84 5.02 11.95
CA SER A 56 17.78 4.39 11.02
C SER A 56 17.53 4.81 9.58
N VAL A 57 18.62 4.85 8.81
CA VAL A 57 18.62 5.23 7.40
C VAL A 57 19.39 4.17 6.62
N GLN A 58 18.73 3.58 5.62
CA GLN A 58 19.35 2.67 4.66
C GLN A 58 19.25 3.26 3.26
N ILE A 59 20.32 3.13 2.48
CA ILE A 59 20.42 3.71 1.15
C ILE A 59 20.90 2.61 0.19
N ASP A 60 20.12 2.39 -0.87
CA ASP A 60 20.46 1.47 -1.95
C ASP A 60 20.75 2.28 -3.22
N PRO A 61 22.03 2.61 -3.51
CA PRO A 61 22.39 3.42 -4.67
C PRO A 61 22.00 2.76 -5.99
N LYS A 62 22.09 1.42 -6.07
CA LYS A 62 21.74 0.62 -7.25
C LYS A 62 20.26 0.72 -7.62
N LEU A 63 19.39 0.80 -6.61
CA LEU A 63 17.94 0.87 -6.80
C LEU A 63 17.42 2.31 -6.76
N HIS A 64 18.28 3.29 -6.50
CA HIS A 64 17.87 4.68 -6.27
C HIS A 64 16.82 4.77 -5.14
N LYS A 65 16.97 3.94 -4.11
CA LYS A 65 16.03 3.78 -3.01
C LYS A 65 16.64 4.28 -1.70
N LEU A 66 15.86 5.07 -0.97
CA LEU A 66 16.14 5.52 0.39
C LEU A 66 15.05 4.95 1.30
N THR A 67 15.48 4.24 2.34
CA THR A 67 14.59 3.69 3.37
C THR A 67 14.87 4.38 4.70
N VAL A 68 13.86 5.05 5.24
CA VAL A 68 13.94 5.79 6.50
C VAL A 68 13.01 5.14 7.51
N VAL A 69 13.55 4.73 8.66
CA VAL A 69 12.76 4.18 9.76
C VAL A 69 12.78 5.18 10.91
N GLY A 70 11.60 5.57 11.39
CA GLY A 70 11.50 6.45 12.55
C GLY A 70 10.11 7.00 12.81
N TYR A 71 10.04 7.89 13.79
CA TYR A 71 8.85 8.62 14.21
C TYR A 71 8.65 9.88 13.34
N VAL A 72 8.56 9.67 12.03
CA VAL A 72 8.51 10.72 11.01
C VAL A 72 7.30 10.58 10.10
N GLU A 73 6.81 11.70 9.57
CA GLU A 73 5.74 11.69 8.58
C GLU A 73 6.32 11.63 7.16
N PRO A 74 5.80 10.79 6.26
CA PRO A 74 6.37 10.58 4.92
C PRO A 74 6.41 11.86 4.09
N LYS A 75 5.36 12.70 4.20
CA LYS A 75 5.30 13.99 3.50
C LYS A 75 6.40 14.95 3.94
N LYS A 76 6.81 14.89 5.23
CA LYS A 76 7.90 15.74 5.74
C LYS A 76 9.25 15.25 5.19
N VAL A 77 9.47 13.93 5.20
CA VAL A 77 10.71 13.34 4.65
C VAL A 77 10.85 13.64 3.16
N LEU A 78 9.77 13.54 2.38
CA LEU A 78 9.80 13.90 0.96
C LEU A 78 10.22 15.37 0.75
N LYS A 79 9.62 16.31 1.48
CA LYS A 79 9.93 17.73 1.36
C LYS A 79 11.36 18.06 1.78
N THR A 80 11.84 17.49 2.89
CA THR A 80 13.22 17.73 3.33
C THR A 80 14.21 17.20 2.29
N VAL A 81 14.03 15.96 1.83
CA VAL A 81 14.90 15.37 0.81
C VAL A 81 14.92 16.21 -0.47
N GLN A 82 13.77 16.68 -0.95
CA GLN A 82 13.68 17.55 -2.14
C GLN A 82 14.43 18.87 -1.93
N ASN A 83 14.20 19.53 -0.79
CA ASN A 83 14.81 20.83 -0.49
C ASN A 83 16.33 20.76 -0.30
N TYR A 84 16.83 19.73 0.40
CA TYR A 84 18.26 19.58 0.68
C TYR A 84 19.05 19.04 -0.51
N THR A 85 18.47 18.13 -1.29
CA THR A 85 19.18 17.49 -2.41
C THR A 85 19.05 18.31 -3.69
N GLY A 86 17.99 19.13 -3.82
CA GLY A 86 17.63 19.82 -5.06
C GLY A 86 17.19 18.89 -6.19
N LYS A 87 17.00 17.60 -5.89
CA LYS A 87 16.60 16.55 -6.84
C LYS A 87 15.13 16.21 -6.67
N LYS A 88 14.51 15.75 -7.76
CA LYS A 88 13.16 15.17 -7.70
C LYS A 88 13.20 13.90 -6.85
N ALA A 89 12.36 13.86 -5.82
CA ALA A 89 12.17 12.70 -4.96
C ALA A 89 10.69 12.36 -4.92
N GLU A 90 10.37 11.09 -5.12
CA GLU A 90 9.01 10.57 -5.14
C GLU A 90 8.88 9.46 -4.10
N MET A 91 7.67 9.17 -3.64
CA MET A 91 7.47 7.98 -2.81
C MET A 91 7.85 6.75 -3.63
N TRP A 92 8.51 5.77 -3.02
CA TRP A 92 8.75 4.51 -3.70
C TRP A 92 7.40 3.88 -4.09
N PRO A 93 7.21 3.47 -5.36
CA PRO A 93 5.94 2.90 -5.79
C PRO A 93 5.72 1.58 -5.05
N TYR A 94 4.68 1.53 -4.22
CA TYR A 94 4.17 0.28 -3.69
C TYR A 94 3.37 -0.40 -4.80
N ILE A 95 3.89 -1.52 -5.31
CA ILE A 95 3.14 -2.37 -6.23
C ILE A 95 2.33 -3.34 -5.36
N PRO A 96 1.00 -3.13 -5.20
CA PRO A 96 0.19 -4.07 -4.45
C PRO A 96 0.18 -5.44 -5.15
N TYR A 97 0.21 -6.49 -4.32
CA TYR A 97 0.30 -7.88 -4.77
C TYR A 97 -0.73 -8.30 -5.82
N HIS A 98 -1.92 -7.69 -5.83
CA HIS A 98 -2.98 -8.00 -6.79
C HIS A 98 -2.70 -7.50 -8.22
N MET A 99 -1.75 -6.59 -8.41
CA MET A 99 -1.36 -6.08 -9.73
C MET A 99 -0.17 -6.84 -10.34
N VAL A 100 0.51 -7.67 -9.56
CA VAL A 100 1.59 -8.52 -10.05
C VAL A 100 0.97 -9.83 -10.53
N ALA A 101 1.16 -10.16 -11.80
CA ALA A 101 0.75 -11.46 -12.32
C ALA A 101 1.57 -12.56 -11.62
N HIS A 102 0.88 -13.46 -10.91
CA HIS A 102 1.47 -14.64 -10.29
C HIS A 102 1.08 -15.87 -11.12
N PRO A 103 1.79 -16.19 -12.22
CA PRO A 103 1.42 -17.29 -13.11
C PRO A 103 1.42 -18.66 -12.40
N TYR A 104 2.08 -18.76 -11.24
CA TYR A 104 2.19 -19.99 -10.44
C TYR A 104 1.36 -19.95 -9.15
N ALA A 105 0.33 -19.10 -9.07
CA ALA A 105 -0.52 -19.00 -7.89
C ALA A 105 -1.28 -20.32 -7.60
N PRO A 106 -1.50 -20.67 -6.31
CA PRO A 106 -2.29 -21.85 -5.93
C PRO A 106 -3.68 -21.80 -6.56
N GLY A 107 -4.03 -22.81 -7.35
CA GLY A 107 -5.28 -22.86 -8.12
C GLY A 107 -5.13 -22.68 -9.64
N ALA A 108 -3.94 -22.27 -10.12
CA ALA A 108 -3.64 -22.24 -11.56
C ALA A 108 -3.45 -23.63 -12.18
N TYR A 109 -2.90 -24.57 -11.41
CA TYR A 109 -2.71 -25.96 -11.82
C TYR A 109 -3.84 -26.83 -11.27
N ASP A 110 -4.67 -27.36 -12.17
CA ASP A 110 -5.62 -28.42 -11.82
C ASP A 110 -4.87 -29.75 -11.79
N LYS A 111 -4.89 -30.43 -10.64
CA LYS A 111 -4.23 -31.75 -10.50
C LYS A 111 -4.83 -32.82 -11.43
N LYS A 112 -6.02 -32.56 -11.97
CA LYS A 112 -6.73 -33.46 -12.90
C LYS A 112 -6.44 -33.15 -14.38
N ALA A 113 -5.75 -32.04 -14.69
CA ALA A 113 -5.52 -31.64 -16.07
C ALA A 113 -4.40 -32.46 -16.74
N PRO A 114 -4.56 -32.82 -18.04
CA PRO A 114 -3.48 -33.44 -18.82
C PRO A 114 -2.24 -32.54 -18.87
N ARG A 115 -1.06 -33.14 -19.09
CA ARG A 115 0.21 -32.42 -19.22
C ARG A 115 0.09 -31.34 -20.31
N GLY A 116 0.42 -30.09 -19.96
CA GLY A 116 0.36 -28.94 -20.86
C GLY A 116 -0.91 -28.07 -20.77
N TYR A 117 -1.89 -28.45 -19.95
CA TYR A 117 -3.12 -27.67 -19.78
C TYR A 117 -3.09 -26.92 -18.44
N VAL A 118 -2.77 -25.61 -18.49
CA VAL A 118 -2.79 -24.70 -17.34
C VAL A 118 -4.01 -23.80 -17.48
N ARG A 119 -4.78 -23.59 -16.40
CA ARG A 119 -5.87 -22.61 -16.44
C ARG A 119 -5.26 -21.22 -16.61
N ASN A 120 -5.71 -20.45 -17.60
CA ASN A 120 -5.31 -19.05 -17.75
C ASN A 120 -5.94 -18.20 -16.64
N VAL A 121 -5.30 -18.17 -15.47
CA VAL A 121 -5.74 -17.34 -14.33
C VAL A 121 -5.49 -15.85 -14.59
N VAL A 122 -4.73 -15.52 -15.65
CA VAL A 122 -4.38 -14.15 -16.05
C VAL A 122 -5.55 -13.43 -16.73
N ASP A 123 -6.41 -14.16 -17.44
CA ASP A 123 -7.47 -13.56 -18.25
C ASP A 123 -8.75 -13.27 -17.46
N ASP A 124 -9.05 -14.03 -16.40
CA ASP A 124 -10.30 -13.90 -15.63
C ASP A 124 -10.12 -14.04 -14.10
N PRO A 125 -9.97 -12.92 -13.35
CA PRO A 125 -9.89 -12.96 -11.88
C PRO A 125 -11.20 -13.40 -11.19
N LYS A 126 -12.33 -13.41 -11.93
CA LYS A 126 -13.65 -13.88 -11.46
C LYS A 126 -13.90 -15.38 -11.69
N ALA A 127 -13.07 -16.06 -12.48
CA ALA A 127 -13.26 -17.49 -12.76
C ALA A 127 -12.97 -18.38 -11.54
N SER A 128 -12.26 -17.87 -10.52
CA SER A 128 -11.96 -18.65 -9.31
C SER A 128 -13.19 -19.02 -8.48
N SER A 129 -14.26 -18.21 -8.47
CA SER A 129 -15.47 -18.48 -7.68
C SER A 129 -16.64 -19.07 -8.48
N LEU A 130 -16.65 -18.91 -9.81
CA LEU A 130 -17.78 -19.30 -10.66
C LEU A 130 -17.66 -20.71 -11.27
N VAL A 131 -16.49 -21.35 -11.20
CA VAL A 131 -16.22 -22.64 -11.88
C VAL A 131 -16.94 -23.83 -11.25
N ARG A 132 -17.53 -23.70 -10.05
CA ARG A 132 -18.43 -24.75 -9.55
C ARG A 132 -19.80 -24.76 -10.26
N ALA A 133 -20.18 -23.71 -11.00
CA ALA A 133 -21.52 -23.61 -11.60
C ALA A 133 -21.56 -23.67 -13.14
N SER A 134 -20.42 -23.57 -13.85
CA SER A 134 -20.42 -23.46 -15.33
C SER A 134 -19.84 -24.66 -16.08
N SER A 135 -19.33 -25.68 -15.38
CA SER A 135 -18.87 -26.90 -16.07
C SER A 135 -20.08 -27.63 -16.67
N THR A 136 -19.93 -28.10 -17.91
CA THR A 136 -20.93 -28.94 -18.58
C THR A 136 -21.25 -30.18 -17.73
N GLU A 137 -20.25 -30.74 -17.06
CA GLU A 137 -20.43 -31.87 -16.13
C GLU A 137 -21.29 -31.50 -14.92
N VAL A 138 -21.18 -30.28 -14.39
CA VAL A 138 -22.08 -29.81 -13.31
C VAL A 138 -23.51 -29.69 -13.83
N ARG A 139 -23.72 -29.11 -15.02
CA ARG A 139 -25.05 -29.05 -15.65
C ARG A 139 -25.65 -30.45 -15.86
N TYR A 140 -24.86 -31.42 -16.34
CA TYR A 140 -25.32 -32.80 -16.50
C TYR A 140 -25.58 -33.51 -15.15
N SER A 141 -24.78 -33.24 -14.11
CA SER A 141 -24.98 -33.84 -12.79
C SER A 141 -26.14 -33.23 -11.99
N THR A 142 -26.44 -31.94 -12.18
CA THR A 142 -27.51 -31.24 -11.48
C THR A 142 -28.86 -31.31 -12.20
N ALA A 143 -28.89 -31.76 -13.46
CA ALA A 143 -30.12 -31.94 -14.24
C ALA A 143 -31.01 -33.10 -13.73
N PHE A 144 -30.43 -34.04 -12.96
CA PHE A 144 -31.15 -35.18 -12.37
C PHE A 144 -31.18 -35.14 -10.83
N SER A 145 -30.86 -34.00 -10.23
CA SER A 145 -30.90 -33.83 -8.78
C SER A 145 -32.33 -33.59 -8.31
N ASP A 146 -32.93 -34.61 -7.68
CA ASP A 146 -34.30 -34.62 -7.13
C ASP A 146 -34.55 -33.53 -6.07
N GLU A 147 -33.49 -32.98 -5.47
CA GLU A 147 -33.53 -31.92 -4.46
C GLU A 147 -33.65 -30.50 -5.05
N ASN A 148 -33.54 -30.34 -6.37
CA ASN A 148 -33.64 -29.03 -7.03
C ASN A 148 -35.01 -28.88 -7.72
N PRO A 149 -35.94 -28.07 -7.16
CA PRO A 149 -37.27 -27.89 -7.73
C PRO A 149 -37.28 -27.22 -9.11
N ASN A 150 -36.14 -26.67 -9.56
CA ASN A 150 -35.97 -26.07 -10.89
C ASN A 150 -35.26 -27.01 -11.89
N ALA A 151 -34.93 -28.25 -11.52
CA ALA A 151 -34.21 -29.21 -12.38
C ALA A 151 -35.13 -30.01 -13.33
N CYS A 152 -36.45 -30.03 -13.12
CA CYS A 152 -37.41 -30.66 -14.04
C CYS A 152 -37.66 -29.78 -15.28
N SER A 153 -36.73 -29.82 -16.24
CA SER A 153 -36.93 -29.14 -17.54
C SER A 153 -36.63 -29.99 -18.78
N VAL A 154 -36.49 -31.32 -18.63
CA VAL A 154 -36.33 -32.24 -19.77
C VAL A 154 -37.53 -33.20 -19.81
N MET A 155 -38.53 -32.87 -20.63
CA MET A 155 -39.53 -33.81 -21.17
C MET A 155 -39.06 -34.31 -22.53
#